data_AF-A0AAV8WP74-F1
#
_entry.id   AF-A0AAV8WP74-F1
#
_cell.length_a   1.000
_cell.length_b   1.000
_cell.length_c   1.000
_cell.angle_alpha   90.00
_cell.angle_beta   90.00
_cell.angle_gamma   90.00
#
_symmetry.space_group_name_H-M   'P 1'
#
loop_
_entity.id
_entity.type
_entity.pdbx_description
1 polymer ?
#
loop_
_entity_poly.entity_id
_entity_poly.type
_entity_poly.pdbx_seq_one_letter_code
_entity_poly.pdbx_strand_id
1 'polypeptide(L)'
;MLQWDLTDADDPVCLGVCDGIIGKVEHVPLFDSRLLLIRESLPVGKLHGDHEVYKIKSVVFLPLNHENVELNLLQCRKHKTLNVKQNTNASSLFDIQKNTAFTKTWGTLKHAGNTIKNTTQHAAAMAAGVQKKSNFKDKERFEKQIVEEFYKIFTDTNSFLLFTYN
;
A
#
# COMPACT_ATOMS: atom_id res chain seq x y z
N MET A 1 30.76 -8.98 -12.79
CA MET A 1 30.07 -8.01 -13.65
C MET A 1 28.67 -8.56 -13.83
N LEU A 2 27.70 -8.09 -13.04
CA LEU A 2 26.34 -8.66 -13.04
C LEU A 2 25.61 -8.10 -14.26
N GLN A 3 25.62 -8.89 -15.33
CA GLN A 3 24.77 -8.68 -16.49
C GLN A 3 23.34 -8.97 -16.05
N TRP A 4 22.49 -7.96 -16.05
CA TRP A 4 21.05 -8.11 -15.84
C TRP A 4 20.50 -8.82 -17.07
N ASP A 5 20.70 -10.14 -17.12
CA ASP A 5 20.21 -10.97 -18.19
C ASP A 5 18.71 -11.18 -17.96
N LEU A 6 17.90 -10.39 -18.66
CA LEU A 6 16.43 -10.47 -18.58
C LEU A 6 15.89 -11.83 -19.03
N THR A 7 16.75 -12.69 -19.57
CA THR A 7 16.51 -14.10 -19.93
C THR A 7 16.37 -15.02 -18.72
N ASP A 8 16.83 -14.62 -17.53
CA ASP A 8 16.66 -15.37 -16.27
C ASP A 8 15.39 -14.96 -15.49
N ALA A 9 14.59 -14.01 -16.01
CA ALA A 9 13.33 -13.64 -15.39
C ALA A 9 12.28 -14.73 -15.64
N ASP A 10 12.02 -15.53 -14.60
CA ASP A 10 10.97 -16.54 -14.60
C ASP A 10 9.60 -15.84 -14.71
N ASP A 11 8.88 -16.06 -15.81
CA ASP A 11 7.53 -15.57 -16.11
C ASP A 11 7.27 -14.06 -15.87
N PRO A 12 7.75 -13.15 -16.75
CA PRO A 12 7.55 -11.71 -16.57
C PRO A 12 6.08 -11.30 -16.69
N VAL A 13 5.51 -10.83 -15.57
CA VAL A 13 4.13 -10.32 -15.51
C VAL A 13 4.09 -8.81 -15.83
N CYS A 14 3.24 -8.42 -16.78
CA CYS A 14 3.03 -7.01 -17.09
C CYS A 14 2.06 -6.35 -16.09
N LEU A 15 2.57 -5.38 -15.31
CA LEU A 15 1.77 -4.63 -14.33
C LEU A 15 1.03 -3.42 -14.93
N GLY A 16 1.38 -3.01 -16.15
CA GLY A 16 0.79 -1.86 -16.84
C GLY A 16 1.83 -0.85 -17.31
N VAL A 17 1.37 0.37 -17.58
CA VAL A 17 2.15 1.53 -18.05
C VAL A 17 2.05 2.63 -16.99
N CYS A 18 3.18 3.24 -16.69
CA CYS A 18 3.30 4.40 -15.82
C CYS A 18 4.03 5.52 -16.57
N ASP A 19 3.87 6.77 -16.12
CA ASP A 19 4.44 7.94 -16.77
C ASP A 19 5.93 8.14 -16.42
N GLY A 20 6.42 7.46 -15.37
CA GLY A 20 7.83 7.51 -14.98
C GLY A 20 8.13 6.80 -13.67
N ILE A 21 9.42 6.71 -13.37
CA ILE A 21 9.95 6.15 -12.12
C ILE A 21 10.60 7.30 -11.34
N ILE A 22 10.18 7.51 -10.09
CA ILE A 22 10.81 8.49 -9.20
C ILE A 22 12.08 7.90 -8.59
N GLY A 23 12.00 6.66 -8.10
CA GLY A 23 13.15 5.96 -7.56
C GLY A 23 12.78 4.88 -6.55
N LYS A 24 13.80 4.27 -5.96
CA LYS A 24 13.67 3.31 -4.85
C LYS A 24 13.58 4.07 -3.52
N VAL A 25 12.63 3.66 -2.67
CA VAL A 25 12.42 4.18 -1.32
C VAL A 25 12.62 3.05 -0.33
N GLU A 26 13.52 3.23 0.64
CA GLU A 26 13.76 2.26 1.72
C GLU A 26 14.18 2.99 3.01
N HIS A 27 13.78 2.46 4.16
CA HIS A 27 14.24 2.95 5.46
C HIS A 27 14.22 1.83 6.50
N VAL A 28 15.25 0.99 6.51
CA VAL A 28 15.34 -0.20 7.38
C VAL A 28 15.53 0.22 8.85
N PRO A 29 14.81 -0.39 9.82
CA PRO A 29 13.85 -1.50 9.69
C PRO A 29 12.38 -1.04 9.57
N LEU A 30 12.10 0.24 9.33
CA LEU A 30 10.78 0.85 9.40
C LEU A 30 9.96 0.72 8.11
N PHE A 31 10.60 0.76 6.95
CA PHE A 31 9.96 0.83 5.65
C PHE A 31 10.67 -0.11 4.67
N ASP A 32 9.95 -1.15 4.24
CA ASP A 32 10.47 -2.13 3.28
C ASP A 32 10.74 -1.46 1.93
N SER A 33 11.68 -2.01 1.16
CA SER A 33 12.10 -1.42 -0.11
C SER A 33 10.97 -1.45 -1.14
N ARG A 34 10.60 -0.29 -1.65
CA ARG A 34 9.55 -0.10 -2.68
C ARG A 34 10.04 0.82 -3.80
N LEU A 35 9.54 0.63 -5.01
CA LEU A 35 9.70 1.60 -6.10
C LEU A 35 8.56 2.59 -6.06
N LEU A 36 8.87 3.88 -6.13
CA LEU A 36 7.89 4.93 -6.28
C LEU A 36 7.75 5.29 -7.75
N LEU A 37 6.54 5.10 -8.28
CA LEU A 37 6.20 5.29 -9.69
C LEU A 37 5.29 6.51 -9.85
N ILE A 38 5.43 7.22 -10.97
CA ILE A 38 4.49 8.24 -11.42
C ILE A 38 3.37 7.51 -12.16
N ARG A 39 2.21 7.38 -11.51
CA ARG A 39 1.06 6.69 -12.10
C ARG A 39 0.39 7.54 -13.18
N GLU A 40 0.22 8.83 -12.92
CA GLU A 40 -0.42 9.76 -13.84
C GLU A 40 0.16 11.17 -13.67
N SER A 41 0.33 11.86 -14.79
CA SER A 41 0.76 13.23 -14.90
C SER A 41 -0.18 14.03 -15.81
N LEU A 42 -0.17 15.36 -15.68
CA LEU A 42 -0.99 16.27 -16.48
C LEU A 42 -0.12 17.36 -17.11
N PRO A 43 -0.33 17.71 -18.39
CA PRO A 43 0.39 18.80 -19.02
C PRO A 43 0.01 20.12 -18.35
N VAL A 44 1.01 20.94 -18.04
CA VAL A 44 0.83 22.26 -17.41
C VAL A 44 1.43 23.40 -18.22
N GLY A 45 2.24 23.10 -19.23
CA GLY A 45 2.80 24.12 -20.11
C GLY A 45 3.89 23.58 -21.03
N LYS A 46 4.62 24.51 -21.64
CA LYS A 46 5.76 24.24 -22.50
C LYS A 46 6.92 25.14 -22.12
N LEU A 47 8.12 24.59 -22.08
CA LEU A 47 9.36 25.36 -22.06
C LEU A 47 9.79 25.70 -23.49
N HIS A 48 10.82 26.54 -23.59
CA HIS A 48 11.45 26.86 -24.87
C HIS A 48 11.93 25.59 -25.56
N GLY A 49 11.76 25.47 -26.89
CA GLY A 49 12.12 24.27 -27.64
C GLY A 49 11.08 23.15 -27.66
N ASP A 50 9.80 23.49 -27.49
CA ASP A 50 8.66 22.54 -27.51
C ASP A 50 8.74 21.39 -26.48
N HIS A 51 9.52 21.59 -25.41
CA HIS A 51 9.56 20.67 -24.28
C HIS A 51 8.30 20.82 -23.44
N GLU A 52 7.48 19.78 -23.39
CA GLU A 52 6.27 19.78 -22.58
C GLU A 52 6.60 19.60 -21.09
N VAL A 53 5.87 20.37 -20.28
CA VAL A 53 5.99 20.36 -18.83
C VAL A 53 4.77 19.68 -18.26
N TYR A 54 5.00 18.69 -17.40
CA TYR A 54 3.95 17.92 -16.76
C TYR A 54 4.00 18.09 -15.24
N LYS A 55 2.84 18.19 -14.60
CA LYS A 55 2.70 18.08 -13.15
C LYS A 55 2.33 16.64 -12.81
N ILE A 56 2.94 16.10 -11.76
CA ILE A 56 2.55 14.80 -11.19
C ILE A 56 1.12 14.91 -10.61
N LYS A 57 0.22 14.03 -11.06
CA LYS A 57 -1.16 13.96 -10.57
C LYS A 57 -1.33 12.86 -9.53
N SER A 58 -0.68 11.71 -9.73
CA SER A 58 -0.66 10.62 -8.77
C SER A 58 0.63 9.81 -8.84
N VAL A 59 1.02 9.27 -7.69
CA VAL A 59 2.12 8.30 -7.55
C VAL A 59 1.58 6.98 -7.02
N VAL A 60 2.37 5.91 -7.10
CA VAL A 60 2.04 4.62 -6.48
C VAL A 60 3.32 3.92 -6.04
N PHE A 61 3.25 3.19 -4.93
CA PHE A 61 4.34 2.35 -4.45
C PHE A 61 4.20 0.92 -5.01
N LEU A 62 5.24 0.46 -5.70
CA LEU A 62 5.42 -0.93 -6.10
C LEU A 62 6.34 -1.63 -5.10
N PRO A 63 5.85 -2.59 -4.31
CA PRO A 63 6.71 -3.45 -3.50
C PRO A 63 7.70 -4.23 -4.36
N LEU A 64 8.93 -4.39 -3.86
CA LEU A 64 9.95 -5.22 -4.50
C LEU A 64 9.91 -6.69 -4.06
N ASN A 65 8.92 -7.07 -3.24
CA ASN A 65 8.66 -8.46 -2.88
C ASN A 65 7.84 -9.16 -3.99
N HIS A 66 7.72 -10.49 -3.93
CA HIS A 66 6.97 -11.29 -4.91
C HIS A 66 5.44 -11.25 -4.70
N GLU A 67 4.92 -10.24 -3.99
CA GLU A 67 3.48 -10.14 -3.76
C GLU A 67 2.80 -9.51 -4.98
N ASN A 68 1.70 -10.10 -5.43
CA ASN A 68 0.89 -9.51 -6.50
C ASN A 68 0.14 -8.30 -5.93
N VAL A 69 0.45 -7.10 -6.45
CA VAL A 69 -0.14 -5.85 -6.01
C VAL A 69 -0.89 -5.18 -7.15
N GLU A 70 -2.14 -4.80 -6.89
CA GLU A 70 -2.96 -4.03 -7.82
C GLU A 70 -2.60 -2.54 -7.78
N LEU A 71 -1.71 -2.13 -8.69
CA LEU A 71 -1.23 -0.74 -8.78
C LEU A 71 -2.15 0.19 -9.57
N ASN A 72 -3.20 -0.34 -10.19
CA ASN A 72 -4.16 0.40 -11.04
C ASN A 72 -3.46 1.26 -12.13
N LEU A 73 -2.35 0.76 -12.68
CA LEU A 73 -1.62 1.39 -13.77
C LEU A 73 -2.43 1.34 -15.07
N LEU A 74 -2.05 2.18 -16.05
CA LEU A 74 -2.68 2.15 -17.37
C LEU A 74 -2.44 0.81 -18.05
N GLN A 75 -3.45 0.27 -18.72
CA GLN A 75 -3.32 -1.03 -19.36
C GLN A 75 -2.28 -0.97 -20.49
N CYS A 76 -1.35 -1.93 -20.49
CA CYS A 76 -0.36 -2.06 -21.55
C CYS A 76 -1.03 -2.39 -22.89
N ARG A 77 -0.73 -1.61 -23.94
CA ARG A 77 -1.29 -1.81 -25.28
C ARG A 77 -0.98 -3.18 -25.87
N LYS A 78 0.19 -3.75 -25.55
CA LYS A 78 0.63 -5.08 -26.01
C LYS A 78 -0.14 -6.23 -25.35
N HIS A 79 -0.64 -6.01 -24.13
CA HIS A 79 -1.37 -7.01 -23.34
C HIS A 79 -2.85 -6.65 -23.14
N LYS A 80 -3.36 -5.71 -23.95
CA LYS A 80 -4.74 -5.22 -23.89
C LYS A 80 -5.79 -6.32 -24.10
N THR A 81 -5.41 -7.41 -24.77
CA THR A 81 -6.30 -8.48 -25.25
C THR A 81 -6.35 -9.73 -24.38
N LEU A 82 -5.52 -9.86 -23.34
CA LEU A 82 -5.47 -11.10 -22.53
C LEU A 82 -6.41 -11.12 -21.32
N ASN A 83 -7.18 -10.04 -21.07
CA ASN A 83 -8.29 -10.07 -20.12
C ASN A 83 -9.57 -10.69 -20.74
N VAL A 84 -9.43 -11.71 -21.59
CA VAL A 84 -10.54 -12.63 -21.88
C VAL A 84 -10.52 -13.69 -20.79
N LYS A 85 -11.50 -13.58 -19.89
CA LYS A 85 -11.88 -14.54 -18.85
C LYS A 85 -11.46 -15.98 -19.18
N GLN A 86 -10.65 -16.57 -18.32
CA GLN A 86 -10.81 -17.98 -17.96
C GLN A 86 -11.09 -18.08 -16.46
N ASN A 87 -12.35 -17.89 -16.10
CA ASN A 87 -12.95 -18.69 -15.03
C ASN A 87 -14.45 -18.84 -15.31
N THR A 88 -14.79 -19.76 -16.19
CA THR A 88 -16.11 -20.38 -16.20
C THR A 88 -16.03 -21.58 -15.27
N ASN A 89 -16.50 -21.41 -14.02
CA ASN A 89 -17.22 -22.40 -13.20
C ASN A 89 -17.16 -22.01 -11.72
N ALA A 90 -18.12 -21.19 -11.27
CA ALA A 90 -18.67 -21.24 -9.91
C ALA A 90 -19.90 -20.34 -9.82
N SER A 91 -21.07 -20.95 -10.05
CA SER A 91 -22.33 -20.70 -9.34
C SER A 91 -22.50 -19.32 -8.66
N SER A 92 -23.22 -18.40 -9.32
CA SER A 92 -23.84 -17.27 -8.64
C SER A 92 -25.04 -17.77 -7.83
N LEU A 93 -24.92 -17.75 -6.51
CA LEU A 93 -26.01 -18.06 -5.59
C LEU A 93 -26.07 -16.98 -4.51
N PHE A 94 -27.26 -16.38 -4.43
CA PHE A 94 -27.89 -15.70 -3.30
C PHE A 94 -27.37 -14.30 -2.86
N ASP A 95 -28.16 -13.31 -3.27
CA ASP A 95 -29.01 -12.50 -2.37
C ASP A 95 -28.39 -12.06 -1.04
N ILE A 96 -27.97 -10.79 -1.00
CA ILE A 96 -27.54 -10.09 0.20
C ILE A 96 -28.80 -9.69 0.99
N GLN A 97 -29.23 -10.58 1.89
CA GLN A 97 -30.06 -10.21 3.02
C GLN A 97 -29.20 -9.95 4.26
N LYS A 98 -29.40 -8.74 4.79
CA LYS A 98 -29.02 -8.25 6.12
C LYS A 98 -28.99 -9.36 7.18
N ASN A 99 -27.88 -9.43 7.92
CA ASN A 99 -27.93 -9.97 9.27
C ASN A 99 -27.05 -9.16 10.22
N THR A 100 -27.67 -8.15 10.80
CA THR A 100 -27.35 -7.64 12.13
C THR A 100 -27.91 -8.61 13.18
N ALA A 101 -27.09 -8.89 14.20
CA ALA A 101 -27.37 -9.60 15.45
C ALA A 101 -26.92 -11.07 15.49
N PHE A 102 -25.85 -11.32 16.24
CA PHE A 102 -25.82 -12.48 17.15
C PHE A 102 -24.93 -12.17 18.37
N THR A 103 -25.56 -11.52 19.35
CA THR A 103 -25.24 -11.69 20.77
C THR A 103 -25.39 -13.16 21.19
N LYS A 104 -24.45 -13.65 22.00
CA LYS A 104 -24.57 -14.63 23.12
C LYS A 104 -23.18 -15.27 23.33
N THR A 105 -22.38 -14.87 24.32
CA THR A 105 -22.47 -15.19 25.76
C THR A 105 -22.43 -16.69 26.06
N TRP A 106 -21.22 -17.23 26.28
CA TRP A 106 -20.92 -18.50 26.98
C TRP A 106 -19.43 -18.47 27.39
N GLY A 107 -18.98 -18.65 28.63
CA GLY A 107 -19.67 -19.07 29.83
C GLY A 107 -18.96 -18.60 31.12
N THR A 108 -19.81 -18.41 32.13
CA THR A 108 -19.68 -18.86 33.53
C THR A 108 -18.31 -18.76 34.23
N LEU A 109 -18.23 -17.84 35.20
CA LEU A 109 -17.88 -18.24 36.56
C LEU A 109 -18.65 -17.43 37.60
N LYS A 110 -19.07 -18.13 38.65
CA LYS A 110 -19.95 -17.68 39.74
C LYS A 110 -19.13 -17.07 40.89
N HIS A 111 -19.87 -16.44 41.82
CA HIS A 111 -19.52 -15.87 43.13
C HIS A 111 -19.45 -14.34 43.10
N ALA A 112 -20.49 -13.65 43.56
CA ALA A 112 -20.88 -13.40 44.95
C ALA A 112 -20.38 -12.02 45.35
N GLY A 113 -21.30 -11.15 45.77
CA GLY A 113 -20.99 -9.79 46.18
C GLY A 113 -20.06 -9.79 47.39
N ASN A 114 -19.02 -8.96 47.32
CA ASN A 114 -18.62 -8.10 48.41
C ASN A 114 -17.69 -6.99 47.90
N THR A 115 -18.00 -5.82 48.41
CA THR A 115 -17.28 -4.57 48.53
C THR A 115 -15.73 -4.66 48.52
N ILE A 116 -15.12 -3.56 48.04
CA ILE A 116 -13.86 -2.96 48.55
C ILE A 116 -12.51 -3.40 47.92
N LYS A 117 -11.81 -2.37 47.40
CA LYS A 117 -10.35 -2.20 47.19
C LYS A 117 -9.65 -3.10 46.16
N ASN A 118 -9.25 -2.51 45.03
CA ASN A 118 -7.84 -2.55 44.57
C ASN A 118 -7.58 -1.61 43.39
N THR A 119 -7.19 -0.36 43.70
CA THR A 119 -6.70 0.64 42.74
C THR A 119 -5.22 0.44 42.36
N THR A 120 -4.67 -0.76 42.61
CA THR A 120 -3.22 -1.02 42.55
C THR A 120 -2.81 -2.10 41.54
N GLN A 121 -3.75 -2.75 40.85
CA GLN A 121 -3.40 -3.73 39.80
C GLN A 121 -3.27 -3.11 38.40
N HIS A 122 -3.83 -1.93 38.15
CA HIS A 122 -3.63 -1.22 36.87
C HIS A 122 -2.23 -0.60 36.73
N ALA A 123 -1.50 -0.42 37.83
CA ALA A 123 -0.11 0.04 37.79
C ALA A 123 0.90 -1.11 37.51
N ALA A 124 0.61 -2.34 37.95
CA ALA A 124 1.51 -3.48 37.79
C ALA A 124 1.57 -4.01 36.34
N ALA A 125 0.51 -3.81 35.55
CA ALA A 125 0.51 -4.12 34.12
C ALA A 125 1.46 -3.22 33.30
N MET A 126 1.97 -2.12 33.86
CA MET A 126 2.97 -1.27 33.21
C MET A 126 4.43 -1.72 33.45
N ALA A 127 4.67 -2.67 34.37
CA ALA A 127 6.04 -3.05 34.77
C ALA A 127 6.50 -4.44 34.29
N ALA A 128 5.60 -5.26 33.72
CA ALA A 128 5.92 -6.62 33.26
C ALA A 128 5.84 -6.76 31.73
N GLY A 129 6.95 -6.50 31.04
CA GLY A 129 7.29 -7.26 29.82
C GLY A 129 6.57 -6.96 28.50
N VAL A 130 5.95 -5.78 28.30
CA VAL A 130 5.29 -5.43 27.01
C VAL A 130 6.18 -4.57 26.10
N GLN A 131 7.48 -4.86 26.01
CA GLN A 131 8.39 -4.06 25.17
C GLN A 131 8.33 -4.43 23.67
N LYS A 132 7.87 -5.64 23.31
CA LYS A 132 7.84 -6.07 21.88
C LYS A 132 6.61 -5.59 21.09
N LYS A 133 5.45 -5.42 21.72
CA LYS A 133 4.23 -4.96 21.00
C LYS A 133 4.22 -3.46 20.72
N SER A 134 4.84 -2.63 21.57
CA SER A 134 4.94 -1.18 21.35
C SER A 134 5.71 -0.88 20.05
N ASN A 135 6.89 -1.49 19.91
CA ASN A 135 7.78 -1.26 18.75
C ASN A 135 7.11 -1.59 17.40
N PHE A 136 6.26 -2.61 17.33
CA PHE A 136 5.55 -2.96 16.10
C PHE A 136 4.46 -1.94 15.75
N LYS A 137 3.69 -1.50 16.74
CA LYS A 137 2.65 -0.47 16.57
C LYS A 137 3.24 0.87 16.14
N ASP A 138 4.39 1.23 16.72
CA ASP A 138 5.10 2.45 16.36
C ASP A 138 5.66 2.35 14.93
N LYS A 139 6.23 1.19 14.55
CA LYS A 139 6.70 0.93 13.18
C LYS A 139 5.59 1.13 12.14
N GLU A 140 4.42 0.51 12.33
CA GLU A 140 3.30 0.63 11.41
C GLU A 140 2.83 2.09 11.27
N ARG A 141 2.80 2.83 12.39
CA ARG A 141 2.47 4.26 12.40
C ARG A 141 3.47 5.08 11.58
N PHE A 142 4.77 4.84 11.76
CA PHE A 142 5.81 5.54 10.99
C PHE A 142 5.75 5.20 9.51
N GLU A 143 5.54 3.93 9.16
CA GLU A 143 5.40 3.51 7.77
C GLU A 143 4.24 4.26 7.10
N LYS A 144 3.07 4.26 7.74
CA LYS A 144 1.90 4.98 7.25
C LYS A 144 2.17 6.47 7.06
N GLN A 145 2.84 7.10 8.04
CA GLN A 145 3.17 8.52 7.96
C GLN A 145 4.13 8.83 6.79
N ILE A 146 5.13 7.98 6.56
CA ILE A 146 6.06 8.13 5.44
C ILE A 146 5.29 8.02 4.11
N VAL A 147 4.44 7.01 3.96
CA VAL A 147 3.60 6.82 2.77
C VAL A 147 2.70 8.04 2.52
N GLU A 148 2.00 8.53 3.54
CA GLU A 148 1.12 9.70 3.45
C GLU A 148 1.87 10.96 3.04
N GLU A 149 3.06 11.21 3.62
CA GLU A 149 3.86 12.38 3.26
C GLU A 149 4.37 12.27 1.82
N PHE A 150 4.77 11.09 1.34
CA PHE A 150 5.13 10.93 -0.07
C PHE A 150 3.97 11.25 -1.01
N TYR A 151 2.76 10.76 -0.72
CA TYR A 151 1.59 11.10 -1.51
C TYR A 151 1.39 12.61 -1.52
N LYS A 152 1.30 13.24 -0.35
CA LYS A 152 1.09 14.68 -0.22
C LYS A 152 2.15 15.50 -0.97
N ILE A 153 3.43 15.17 -0.80
CA ILE A 153 4.56 15.83 -1.46
C ILE A 153 4.38 15.81 -2.98
N PHE A 154 4.04 14.66 -3.57
CA PHE A 154 3.95 14.53 -5.01
C PHE A 154 2.59 14.90 -5.63
N THR A 155 1.48 14.82 -4.88
CA THR A 155 0.14 15.09 -5.42
C THR A 155 -0.40 16.47 -5.05
N ASP A 156 -0.15 16.92 -3.82
CA ASP A 156 -0.87 18.05 -3.24
C ASP A 156 -0.08 19.35 -3.31
N THR A 157 1.26 19.28 -3.21
CA THR A 157 2.09 20.49 -3.09
C THR A 157 2.33 21.23 -4.41
N ASN A 158 2.02 20.62 -5.57
CA ASN A 158 2.38 21.14 -6.90
C ASN A 158 3.89 21.41 -7.09
N SER A 159 4.76 20.84 -6.25
CA SER A 159 6.18 21.22 -6.22
C SER A 159 7.05 20.51 -7.26
N PHE A 160 6.53 19.47 -7.92
CA PHE A 160 7.30 18.63 -8.84
C PHE A 160 6.77 18.73 -10.26
N LEU A 161 7.70 19.00 -11.20
CA LEU A 161 7.44 19.07 -12.62
C LEU A 161 8.34 18.06 -13.35
N LEU A 162 7.75 17.35 -14.31
CA LEU A 162 8.42 16.41 -15.20
C LEU A 162 8.59 17.07 -16.57
N PHE A 163 9.77 16.90 -17.17
CA PHE A 163 10.07 17.38 -18.52
C PHE A 163 10.39 16.18 -19.39
N THR A 164 9.80 16.16 -20.59
CA THR A 164 10.13 15.15 -21.60
C THR A 164 11.09 15.74 -22.63
N TYR A 165 12.14 14.99 -22.94
CA TYR A 165 13.01 15.28 -24.08
C TYR A 165 12.51 14.43 -25.25
N ASN A 166 12.04 15.10 -26.31
CA ASN A 166 11.68 14.47 -27.58
C ASN A 166 12.92 14.24 -28.43
#